data_AF-A0A8T5RTW5-F1
#
_entry.id   AF-A0A8T5RTW5-F1
#
_cell.length_a   1.000
_cell.length_b   1.000
_cell.length_c   1.000
_cell.angle_alpha   90.00
_cell.angle_beta   90.00
_cell.angle_gamma   90.00
#
_symmetry.space_group_name_H-M   'P 1'
#
loop_
_entity.id
_entity.type
_entity.pdbx_description
1 polymer ?
#
loop_
_entity_poly.entity_id
_entity_poly.type
_entity_poly.pdbx_seq_one_letter_code
_entity_poly.pdbx_strand_id
1 'polypeptide(L)'
;VKPANPQLNPPPLTFYQIGTDGGYLSAPVPLTRLTIAPGERMDIIIDFSTLSPGDRVIIRNSANAPFPSGTTPNPKTVGTIMQFTVNGPLSDVNQPTTIPLTLPSTIPALVTNAPSRTLTLIEKMGMLGPTEIFLDGQKWVGAISEKPQVGSTEDWIIVNPTADTHPIHLHLVQFQLISRQKFDVNKYLVDWYGANGVVNPMTDLPFTNPTINVGAPATGLAALAPYLRGKPILPAPNEMGWKDTIQANPGEITIIRVRFAPLDVDTYDPFTNQYPFDPATGPGYVWHCHILDHEDNEMMRPYVVT
;
A
#
# COMPACT_ATOMS: atom_id res chain seq x y z
N VAL A 1 -44.79 7.37 3.99
CA VAL A 1 -44.63 8.61 3.21
C VAL A 1 -43.65 8.33 2.08
N LYS A 2 -44.01 8.57 0.82
CA LYS A 2 -43.13 8.33 -0.34
C LYS A 2 -41.83 9.14 -0.20
N PRO A 3 -40.64 8.62 -0.56
CA PRO A 3 -39.45 9.44 -0.61
C PRO A 3 -39.60 10.49 -1.71
N ALA A 4 -39.43 11.75 -1.33
CA ALA A 4 -39.34 12.86 -2.25
C ALA A 4 -38.07 12.68 -3.10
N ASN A 5 -38.28 12.46 -4.40
CA ASN A 5 -37.28 12.46 -5.46
C ASN A 5 -36.10 11.44 -5.33
N PRO A 6 -36.22 10.22 -5.89
CA PRO A 6 -35.16 9.21 -5.93
C PRO A 6 -33.97 9.54 -6.86
N GLN A 7 -33.90 10.76 -7.41
CA GLN A 7 -32.88 11.19 -8.38
C GLN A 7 -31.76 12.05 -7.81
N LEU A 8 -31.77 12.37 -6.51
CA LEU A 8 -30.61 12.95 -5.85
C LEU A 8 -30.19 11.98 -4.75
N ASN A 9 -29.10 11.24 -5.00
CA ASN A 9 -28.43 10.56 -3.90
C ASN A 9 -28.17 11.62 -2.82
N PRO A 10 -28.61 11.42 -1.56
CA PRO A 10 -28.24 12.33 -0.49
C PRO A 10 -26.71 12.41 -0.41
N PRO A 11 -26.14 13.53 0.09
CA PRO A 11 -24.70 13.63 0.30
C PRO A 11 -24.17 12.41 1.05
N PRO A 12 -22.96 11.92 0.71
CA PRO A 12 -22.39 10.78 1.42
C PRO A 12 -22.25 11.10 2.91
N LEU A 13 -22.59 10.12 3.76
CA LEU A 13 -22.41 10.23 5.20
C LEU A 13 -20.92 10.28 5.51
N THR A 14 -20.50 11.23 6.34
CA THR A 14 -19.14 11.28 6.87
C THR A 14 -18.93 10.14 7.85
N PHE A 15 -17.80 9.45 7.71
CA PHE A 15 -17.27 8.53 8.71
C PHE A 15 -15.86 8.96 9.08
N TYR A 16 -15.31 8.39 10.15
CA TYR A 16 -14.02 8.77 10.67
C TYR A 16 -13.10 7.56 10.66
N GLN A 17 -11.99 7.64 9.92
CA GLN A 17 -10.94 6.64 10.05
C GLN A 17 -10.13 6.93 11.31
N ILE A 18 -9.99 5.94 12.18
CA ILE A 18 -9.25 6.03 13.44
C ILE A 18 -7.98 5.18 13.43
N GLY A 19 -7.85 4.21 12.52
CA GLY A 19 -6.65 3.37 12.43
C GLY A 19 -6.33 2.91 11.02
N THR A 20 -5.07 2.52 10.84
CA THR A 20 -4.50 1.86 9.66
C THR A 20 -4.03 0.46 10.05
N ASP A 21 -3.32 -0.22 9.15
CA ASP A 21 -2.85 -1.60 9.33
C ASP A 21 -2.14 -1.85 10.68
N GLY A 22 -1.29 -0.90 11.10
CA GLY A 22 -0.46 -0.96 12.30
C GLY A 22 -1.01 -0.24 13.53
N GLY A 23 -2.31 0.09 13.56
CA GLY A 23 -2.97 0.69 14.74
C GLY A 23 -3.53 2.09 14.53
N TYR A 24 -3.73 2.83 15.62
CA TYR A 24 -4.40 4.12 15.57
C TYR A 24 -3.60 5.20 14.82
N LEU A 25 -4.31 6.05 14.09
CA LEU A 25 -3.83 7.36 13.62
C LEU A 25 -3.63 8.30 14.82
N SER A 26 -3.07 9.50 14.61
CA SER A 26 -2.91 10.51 15.68
C SER A 26 -4.23 11.16 16.09
N ALA A 27 -5.17 11.27 15.15
CA ALA A 27 -6.53 11.76 15.35
C ALA A 27 -7.49 11.14 14.33
N PRO A 28 -8.80 11.10 14.60
CA PRO A 28 -9.76 10.61 13.61
C PRO A 28 -9.78 11.49 12.36
N VAL A 29 -9.75 10.87 11.19
CA VAL A 29 -9.76 11.56 9.89
C VAL A 29 -11.15 11.47 9.28
N PRO A 30 -11.88 12.59 9.10
CA PRO A 30 -13.21 12.56 8.49
C PRO A 30 -13.10 12.28 6.99
N LEU A 31 -13.85 11.29 6.52
CA LEU A 31 -13.87 10.82 5.14
C LEU A 31 -15.31 10.58 4.68
N THR A 32 -15.53 10.64 3.37
CA THR A 32 -16.79 10.25 2.72
C THR A 32 -16.60 9.10 1.74
N ARG A 33 -15.35 8.71 1.50
CA ARG A 33 -14.93 7.59 0.66
C ARG A 33 -13.54 7.14 1.11
N LEU A 34 -13.26 5.86 0.95
CA LEU A 34 -11.94 5.27 1.16
C LEU A 34 -11.71 4.19 0.09
N THR A 35 -10.47 4.06 -0.37
CA THR A 35 -10.04 2.90 -1.16
C THR A 35 -9.37 1.93 -0.21
N ILE A 36 -9.76 0.65 -0.25
CA ILE A 36 -9.15 -0.42 0.53
C ILE A 36 -8.71 -1.51 -0.45
N ALA A 37 -7.41 -1.77 -0.49
CA ALA A 37 -6.84 -2.84 -1.30
C ALA A 37 -6.70 -4.14 -0.49
N PRO A 38 -6.56 -5.31 -1.16
CA PRO A 38 -6.21 -6.56 -0.48
C PRO A 38 -5.02 -6.38 0.47
N GLY A 39 -5.12 -6.93 1.69
CA GLY A 39 -4.11 -6.80 2.76
C GLY A 39 -4.26 -5.58 3.66
N GLU A 40 -4.93 -4.51 3.21
CA GLU A 40 -5.11 -3.30 4.04
C GLU A 40 -6.24 -3.46 5.06
N ARG A 41 -6.10 -2.77 6.21
CA ARG A 41 -7.16 -2.63 7.22
C ARG A 41 -7.39 -1.17 7.56
N MET A 42 -8.65 -0.81 7.70
CA MET A 42 -9.08 0.52 8.13
C MET A 42 -10.00 0.35 9.33
N ASP A 43 -9.64 0.94 10.47
CA ASP A 43 -10.53 1.04 11.62
C ASP A 43 -11.33 2.34 11.48
N ILE A 44 -12.67 2.24 11.49
CA ILE A 44 -13.57 3.37 11.22
C ILE A 44 -14.71 3.48 12.24
N ILE A 45 -15.12 4.71 12.51
CA ILE A 45 -16.34 5.04 13.25
C ILE A 45 -17.34 5.66 12.28
N ILE A 46 -18.57 5.17 12.29
CA ILE A 46 -19.71 5.76 11.59
C ILE A 46 -20.72 6.23 12.63
N ASP A 47 -21.04 7.52 12.63
CA ASP A 47 -22.03 8.10 13.53
C ASP A 47 -23.42 8.09 12.88
N PHE A 48 -24.30 7.21 13.36
CA PHE A 48 -25.68 7.12 12.92
C PHE A 48 -26.66 7.94 13.78
N SER A 49 -26.19 8.64 14.82
CA SER A 49 -27.05 9.35 15.78
C SER A 49 -27.86 10.50 15.17
N THR A 50 -27.38 11.04 14.04
CA THR A 50 -28.05 12.11 13.28
C THR A 50 -29.14 11.59 12.34
N LEU A 51 -29.26 10.28 12.18
CA LEU A 51 -30.24 9.63 11.30
C LEU A 51 -31.51 9.25 12.06
N SER A 52 -32.64 9.21 11.34
CA SER A 52 -33.92 8.85 11.92
C SER A 52 -34.12 7.33 11.94
N PRO A 53 -34.89 6.78 12.91
CA PRO A 53 -35.33 5.40 12.86
C PRO A 53 -36.04 5.09 11.54
N GLY A 54 -35.63 4.01 10.87
CA GLY A 54 -36.06 3.61 9.53
C GLY A 54 -35.13 4.04 8.40
N ASP A 55 -34.20 4.98 8.64
CA ASP A 55 -33.21 5.39 7.65
C ASP A 55 -32.29 4.22 7.30
N ARG A 56 -31.86 4.19 6.03
CA ARG A 56 -31.01 3.14 5.47
C ARG A 56 -29.72 3.74 4.94
N VAL A 57 -28.60 3.22 5.43
CA VAL A 57 -27.27 3.59 4.94
C VAL A 57 -26.72 2.41 4.16
N ILE A 58 -26.40 2.63 2.88
CA ILE A 58 -25.83 1.60 2.01
C ILE A 58 -24.34 1.89 1.83
N ILE A 59 -23.49 0.93 2.20
CA ILE A 59 -22.08 0.97 1.82
C ILE A 59 -21.99 0.51 0.37
N ARG A 60 -21.46 1.38 -0.49
CA ARG A 60 -21.27 1.13 -1.92
C ARG A 60 -19.80 0.95 -2.24
N ASN A 61 -19.55 0.20 -3.31
CA ASN A 61 -18.25 0.08 -3.93
C ASN A 61 -18.28 0.85 -5.26
N SER A 62 -17.30 1.73 -5.46
CA SER A 62 -17.10 2.49 -6.70
C SER A 62 -15.70 2.28 -7.29
N ALA A 63 -14.91 1.36 -6.75
CA ALA A 63 -13.56 1.07 -7.25
C ALA A 63 -13.66 0.22 -8.53
N ASN A 64 -13.04 0.71 -9.60
CA ASN A 64 -12.90 -0.05 -10.83
C ASN A 64 -12.00 -1.28 -10.62
N ALA A 65 -12.25 -2.36 -11.36
CA ALA A 65 -11.42 -3.57 -11.34
C ALA A 65 -11.06 -4.00 -12.78
N PRO A 66 -9.76 -4.18 -13.12
CA PRO A 66 -8.56 -3.85 -12.33
C PRO A 66 -8.48 -2.37 -11.92
N PHE A 67 -7.87 -2.08 -10.77
CA PHE A 67 -7.82 -0.71 -10.23
C PHE A 67 -6.57 0.03 -10.74
N PRO A 68 -6.67 1.29 -11.21
CA PRO A 68 -7.82 2.19 -11.06
C PRO A 68 -8.73 2.33 -12.30
N SER A 69 -8.34 1.77 -13.45
CA SER A 69 -8.92 2.15 -14.75
C SER A 69 -9.78 1.08 -15.42
N GLY A 70 -9.98 -0.06 -14.76
CA GLY A 70 -10.76 -1.18 -15.27
C GLY A 70 -12.27 -0.96 -15.24
N THR A 71 -13.01 -2.07 -15.14
CA THR A 71 -14.48 -2.06 -15.24
C THR A 71 -15.11 -1.47 -13.98
N THR A 72 -16.04 -0.53 -14.15
CA THR A 72 -16.84 0.03 -13.06
C THR A 72 -17.75 -1.03 -12.43
N PRO A 73 -17.85 -1.10 -11.10
CA PRO A 73 -18.62 -2.13 -10.43
C PRO A 73 -20.13 -1.95 -10.71
N ASN A 74 -20.81 -3.06 -11.04
CA ASN A 74 -22.23 -3.04 -11.31
C ASN A 74 -23.02 -2.73 -10.01
N PRO A 75 -23.84 -1.67 -9.96
CA PRO A 75 -24.54 -1.26 -8.74
C PRO A 75 -25.53 -2.29 -8.20
N LYS A 76 -25.97 -3.25 -9.04
CA LYS A 76 -26.87 -4.35 -8.65
C LYS A 76 -26.16 -5.58 -8.09
N THR A 77 -24.83 -5.63 -8.18
CA THR A 77 -24.01 -6.72 -7.66
C THR A 77 -22.87 -6.15 -6.83
N VAL A 78 -21.63 -6.22 -7.32
CA VAL A 78 -20.39 -5.86 -6.60
C VAL A 78 -20.23 -4.37 -6.32
N GLY A 79 -21.13 -3.52 -6.83
CA GLY A 79 -21.22 -2.08 -6.50
C GLY A 79 -21.93 -1.79 -5.17
N THR A 80 -22.49 -2.81 -4.51
CA THR A 80 -23.12 -2.71 -3.19
C THR A 80 -22.46 -3.73 -2.26
N ILE A 81 -22.10 -3.29 -1.04
CA ILE A 81 -21.45 -4.16 -0.04
C ILE A 81 -22.48 -4.61 1.00
N MET A 82 -23.05 -3.68 1.75
CA MET A 82 -24.02 -3.98 2.81
C MET A 82 -24.95 -2.77 3.09
N GLN A 83 -25.99 -3.00 3.89
CA GLN A 83 -26.92 -1.97 4.34
C GLN A 83 -27.05 -1.99 5.88
N PHE A 84 -26.96 -0.82 6.49
CA PHE A 84 -27.43 -0.58 7.86
C PHE A 84 -28.84 -0.01 7.84
N THR A 85 -29.69 -0.48 8.75
CA THR A 85 -31.01 0.10 9.01
C THR A 85 -31.00 0.65 10.44
N VAL A 86 -31.27 1.95 10.59
CA VAL A 86 -31.30 2.61 11.90
C VAL A 86 -32.61 2.24 12.58
N ASN A 87 -32.57 1.55 13.73
CA ASN A 87 -33.77 0.94 14.33
C ASN A 87 -34.45 1.77 15.42
N GLY A 88 -33.82 2.83 15.94
CA GLY A 88 -34.35 3.54 17.11
C GLY A 88 -33.26 4.14 18.00
N PRO A 89 -33.65 4.77 19.13
CA PRO A 89 -32.70 5.21 20.14
C PRO A 89 -31.88 4.03 20.69
N LEU A 90 -30.65 4.32 21.13
CA LEU A 90 -29.76 3.33 21.73
C LEU A 90 -30.42 2.72 22.98
N SER A 91 -30.31 1.40 23.12
CA SER A 91 -30.71 0.70 24.33
C SER A 91 -29.66 0.77 25.44
N ASP A 92 -28.43 1.13 25.10
CA ASP A 92 -27.29 1.25 26.01
C ASP A 92 -26.87 2.72 26.18
N VAL A 93 -26.91 3.20 27.42
CA VAL A 93 -26.59 4.59 27.80
C VAL A 93 -25.09 4.84 27.97
N ASN A 94 -24.25 3.79 27.95
CA ASN A 94 -22.80 3.90 28.15
C ASN A 94 -22.01 4.01 26.83
N GLN A 95 -22.69 4.15 25.68
CA GLN A 95 -21.98 4.27 24.41
C GLN A 95 -21.27 5.64 24.28
N PRO A 96 -20.10 5.69 23.63
CA PRO A 96 -19.45 6.95 23.30
C PRO A 96 -20.41 7.85 22.51
N THR A 97 -20.62 9.06 23.02
CA THR A 97 -21.51 10.06 22.39
C THR A 97 -20.75 11.08 21.55
N THR A 98 -19.43 11.00 21.52
CA THR A 98 -18.56 11.92 20.79
C THR A 98 -17.41 11.18 20.10
N ILE A 99 -16.98 11.71 18.97
CA ILE A 99 -15.75 11.30 18.30
C ILE A 99 -14.58 11.98 19.03
N PRO A 100 -13.55 11.24 19.47
CA PRO A 100 -12.42 11.83 20.17
C PRO A 100 -11.65 12.78 19.24
N LEU A 101 -11.08 13.87 19.78
CA LEU A 101 -10.27 14.82 18.99
C LEU A 101 -8.85 14.30 18.72
N THR A 102 -8.37 13.38 19.55
CA THR A 102 -7.04 12.76 19.47
C THR A 102 -7.16 11.29 19.83
N LEU A 103 -6.23 10.48 19.33
CA LEU A 103 -6.17 9.05 19.61
C LEU A 103 -4.89 8.74 20.40
N PRO A 104 -4.88 7.70 21.24
CA PRO A 104 -3.73 7.32 22.04
C PRO A 104 -2.70 6.58 21.17
N SER A 105 -2.04 7.30 20.27
CA SER A 105 -0.99 6.77 19.40
C SER A 105 0.27 7.63 19.46
N THR A 106 1.42 6.98 19.30
CA THR A 106 2.70 7.65 19.07
C THR A 106 3.25 7.17 17.74
N ILE A 107 3.25 8.06 16.75
CA ILE A 107 3.75 7.77 15.40
C ILE A 107 5.02 8.61 15.21
N PRO A 108 6.21 8.07 15.50
CA PRO A 108 7.45 8.82 15.39
C PRO A 108 7.77 9.09 13.91
N ALA A 109 8.36 10.24 13.59
CA ALA A 109 8.93 10.45 12.26
C ALA A 109 10.18 9.58 12.11
N LEU A 110 10.14 8.58 11.21
CA LEU A 110 11.29 7.73 10.97
C LEU A 110 12.41 8.46 10.22
N VAL A 111 13.67 8.19 10.59
CA VAL A 111 14.87 8.73 9.96
C VAL A 111 15.67 7.57 9.39
N THR A 112 16.07 7.66 8.12
CA THR A 112 16.91 6.64 7.49
C THR A 112 18.31 6.63 8.07
N ASN A 113 18.88 5.44 8.20
CA ASN A 113 20.27 5.23 8.62
C ASN A 113 20.99 4.17 7.76
N ALA A 114 20.30 3.60 6.78
CA ALA A 114 20.84 2.65 5.82
C ALA A 114 20.51 3.08 4.36
N PRO A 115 21.24 2.53 3.36
CA PRO A 115 20.96 2.82 1.95
C PRO A 115 19.53 2.45 1.54
N SER A 116 18.96 3.24 0.64
CA SER A 116 17.65 2.94 0.05
C SER A 116 17.71 1.76 -0.92
N ARG A 117 16.58 1.07 -1.10
CA ARG A 117 16.39 0.03 -2.13
C ARG A 117 15.47 0.53 -3.23
N THR A 118 15.89 0.40 -4.49
CA THR A 118 15.01 0.63 -5.65
C THR A 118 14.53 -0.73 -6.12
N LEU A 119 13.21 -0.89 -6.21
CA LEU A 119 12.52 -2.15 -6.48
C LEU A 119 11.48 -1.91 -7.57
N THR A 120 11.67 -2.53 -8.74
CA THR A 120 10.81 -2.30 -9.91
C THR A 120 9.75 -3.39 -10.05
N LEU A 121 8.47 -3.00 -10.08
CA LEU A 121 7.40 -3.94 -10.41
C LEU A 121 7.41 -4.16 -11.93
N ILE A 122 7.44 -5.42 -12.38
CA ILE A 122 7.51 -5.71 -13.83
C ILE A 122 6.64 -6.90 -14.19
N GLU A 123 6.14 -6.88 -15.42
CA GLU A 123 5.24 -7.89 -15.96
C GLU A 123 5.87 -8.55 -17.17
N LYS A 124 5.71 -9.87 -17.28
CA LYS A 124 5.91 -10.56 -18.54
C LYS A 124 4.62 -10.48 -19.33
N MET A 125 4.69 -9.83 -20.48
CA MET A 125 3.53 -9.67 -21.36
C MET A 125 3.30 -10.94 -22.18
N GLY A 126 2.04 -11.34 -22.32
CA GLY A 126 1.57 -12.30 -23.31
C GLY A 126 0.64 -11.64 -24.33
N MET A 127 0.04 -12.45 -25.20
CA MET A 127 -0.82 -11.97 -26.29
C MET A 127 -2.09 -11.23 -25.81
N LEU A 128 -2.62 -11.59 -24.64
CA LEU A 128 -3.89 -11.06 -24.11
C LEU A 128 -3.71 -10.17 -22.86
N GLY A 129 -2.47 -9.89 -22.46
CA GLY A 129 -2.15 -9.18 -21.22
C GLY A 129 -0.98 -9.82 -20.48
N PRO A 130 -0.66 -9.33 -19.27
CA PRO A 130 0.37 -9.92 -18.42
C PRO A 130 0.11 -11.41 -18.14
N THR A 131 1.15 -12.24 -18.19
CA THR A 131 1.07 -13.67 -17.89
C THR A 131 1.76 -14.07 -16.59
N GLU A 132 2.73 -13.28 -16.16
CA GLU A 132 3.46 -13.42 -14.90
C GLU A 132 3.84 -12.02 -14.43
N ILE A 133 3.86 -11.80 -13.12
CA ILE A 133 4.23 -10.52 -12.51
C ILE A 133 5.35 -10.74 -11.50
N PHE A 134 6.31 -9.82 -11.43
CA PHE A 134 7.54 -9.97 -10.69
C PHE A 134 7.88 -8.74 -9.85
N LEU A 135 8.59 -9.01 -8.76
CA LEU A 135 9.22 -8.00 -7.94
C LEU A 135 10.69 -7.91 -8.32
N ASP A 136 11.09 -6.70 -8.72
CA ASP A 136 12.43 -6.38 -9.21
C ASP A 136 12.90 -7.30 -10.33
N GLY A 137 11.99 -7.82 -11.17
CA GLY A 137 12.33 -8.74 -12.27
C GLY A 137 12.83 -10.13 -11.84
N GLN A 138 12.67 -10.49 -10.57
CA GLN A 138 13.13 -11.77 -10.02
C GLN A 138 11.96 -12.73 -9.78
N LYS A 139 12.21 -14.03 -9.98
CA LYS A 139 11.27 -15.11 -9.59
C LYS A 139 11.36 -15.40 -8.10
N TRP A 140 10.31 -15.99 -7.51
CA TRP A 140 10.32 -16.48 -6.12
C TRP A 140 11.57 -17.32 -5.80
N VAL A 141 11.88 -18.30 -6.65
CA VAL A 141 13.02 -19.23 -6.48
C VAL A 141 14.40 -18.62 -6.79
N GLY A 142 14.46 -17.36 -7.23
CA GLY A 142 15.71 -16.65 -7.50
C GLY A 142 16.52 -16.35 -6.24
N ALA A 143 17.81 -16.05 -6.40
CA ALA A 143 18.68 -15.71 -5.28
C ALA A 143 18.14 -14.51 -4.48
N ILE A 144 18.17 -14.59 -3.14
CA ILE A 144 17.63 -13.52 -2.27
C ILE A 144 18.45 -12.23 -2.44
N SER A 145 17.77 -11.15 -2.80
CA SER A 145 18.33 -9.81 -3.06
C SER A 145 18.07 -8.83 -1.92
N GLU A 146 16.91 -8.93 -1.27
CA GLU A 146 16.54 -8.06 -0.15
C GLU A 146 17.14 -8.60 1.15
N LYS A 147 18.17 -7.90 1.64
CA LYS A 147 18.92 -8.24 2.87
C LYS A 147 19.05 -7.02 3.79
N PRO A 148 17.96 -6.56 4.41
CA PRO A 148 18.02 -5.47 5.39
C PRO A 148 18.76 -5.90 6.65
N GLN A 149 19.51 -4.98 7.25
CA GLN A 149 20.15 -5.23 8.54
C GLN A 149 19.13 -5.04 9.67
N VAL A 150 19.14 -5.92 10.67
CA VAL A 150 18.30 -5.76 11.88
C VAL A 150 18.54 -4.39 12.50
N GLY A 151 17.47 -3.72 12.90
CA GLY A 151 17.53 -2.38 13.47
C GLY A 151 17.83 -1.28 12.47
N SER A 152 17.97 -1.53 11.16
CA SER A 152 18.12 -0.46 10.18
C SER A 152 16.78 0.23 9.87
N THR A 153 16.85 1.44 9.33
CA THR A 153 15.73 2.17 8.73
C THR A 153 16.11 2.53 7.29
N GLU A 154 15.36 2.00 6.33
CA GLU A 154 15.59 2.10 4.90
C GLU A 154 14.41 2.74 4.19
N ASP A 155 14.68 3.50 3.13
CA ASP A 155 13.63 3.86 2.16
C ASP A 155 13.57 2.76 1.08
N TRP A 156 12.40 2.15 0.93
CA TRP A 156 12.08 1.27 -0.19
C TRP A 156 11.34 2.07 -1.25
N ILE A 157 11.97 2.21 -2.41
CA ILE A 157 11.55 3.00 -3.56
C ILE A 157 10.92 2.05 -4.58
N ILE A 158 9.60 1.92 -4.52
CA ILE A 158 8.83 1.00 -5.34
C ILE A 158 8.44 1.73 -6.64
N VAL A 159 8.99 1.28 -7.76
CA VAL A 159 8.71 1.85 -9.09
C VAL A 159 7.65 1.00 -9.77
N ASN A 160 6.46 1.57 -10.03
CA ASN A 160 5.38 0.85 -10.71
C ASN A 160 5.16 1.38 -12.15
N PRO A 161 5.83 0.80 -13.16
CA PRO A 161 5.59 1.09 -14.58
C PRO A 161 4.40 0.32 -15.17
N THR A 162 3.76 -0.58 -14.41
CA THR A 162 2.64 -1.42 -14.89
C THR A 162 1.34 -0.60 -15.01
N ALA A 163 0.30 -1.20 -15.57
CA ALA A 163 -0.98 -0.54 -15.81
C ALA A 163 -1.88 -0.46 -14.57
N ASP A 164 -1.64 -1.32 -13.57
CA ASP A 164 -2.53 -1.52 -12.43
C ASP A 164 -1.84 -1.20 -11.09
N THR A 165 -2.66 -1.03 -10.05
CA THR A 165 -2.18 -0.80 -8.68
C THR A 165 -1.87 -2.13 -8.00
N HIS A 166 -0.70 -2.20 -7.36
CA HIS A 166 -0.28 -3.38 -6.60
C HIS A 166 -0.24 -3.05 -5.09
N PRO A 167 -1.06 -3.70 -4.25
CA PRO A 167 -0.94 -3.59 -2.80
C PRO A 167 0.30 -4.36 -2.32
N ILE A 168 1.41 -3.66 -2.09
CA ILE A 168 2.66 -4.27 -1.65
C ILE A 168 2.65 -4.46 -0.14
N HIS A 169 2.78 -5.71 0.30
CA HIS A 169 2.83 -6.14 1.70
C HIS A 169 4.24 -6.61 2.08
N LEU A 170 4.68 -6.24 3.29
CA LEU A 170 5.90 -6.77 3.91
C LEU A 170 5.55 -7.51 5.20
N HIS A 171 6.05 -8.73 5.37
CA HIS A 171 5.99 -9.45 6.65
C HIS A 171 6.90 -8.78 7.69
N LEU A 172 6.75 -9.16 8.97
CA LEU A 172 7.52 -8.73 10.16
C LEU A 172 7.36 -7.26 10.57
N VAL A 173 7.48 -6.34 9.61
CA VAL A 173 7.63 -4.91 9.85
C VAL A 173 6.34 -4.15 9.61
N GLN A 174 6.27 -2.97 10.22
CA GLN A 174 5.37 -1.89 9.81
C GLN A 174 6.25 -0.76 9.25
N PHE A 175 5.67 0.08 8.41
CA PHE A 175 6.35 1.16 7.71
C PHE A 175 5.47 2.41 7.60
N GLN A 176 6.09 3.51 7.19
CA GLN A 176 5.41 4.77 6.92
C GLN A 176 5.47 5.09 5.44
N LEU A 177 4.34 5.52 4.85
CA LEU A 177 4.36 6.13 3.53
C LEU A 177 5.09 7.48 3.60
N ILE A 178 6.02 7.71 2.69
CA ILE A 178 6.78 8.97 2.62
C ILE A 178 6.28 9.86 1.49
N SER A 179 6.13 9.31 0.28
CA SER A 179 5.54 10.03 -0.84
C SER A 179 5.16 9.11 -1.99
N ARG A 180 4.32 9.64 -2.88
CA ARG A 180 4.12 9.12 -4.24
C ARG A 180 4.47 10.19 -5.26
N GLN A 181 5.14 9.83 -6.34
CA GLN A 181 5.50 10.79 -7.39
C GLN A 181 5.33 10.17 -8.78
N LYS A 182 4.73 10.93 -9.71
CA LYS A 182 4.63 10.51 -11.10
C LYS A 182 6.02 10.44 -11.74
N PHE A 183 6.19 9.54 -12.71
CA PHE A 183 7.43 9.43 -13.47
C PHE A 183 7.16 9.14 -14.96
N ASP A 184 8.19 9.31 -15.78
CA ASP A 184 8.17 8.96 -17.20
C ASP A 184 8.35 7.44 -17.37
N VAL A 185 7.22 6.73 -17.42
CA VAL A 185 7.18 5.27 -17.55
C VAL A 185 7.93 4.79 -18.79
N ASN A 186 7.70 5.41 -19.93
CA ASN A 186 8.29 4.98 -21.20
C ASN A 186 9.80 5.15 -21.19
N LYS A 187 10.30 6.31 -20.75
CA LYS A 187 11.74 6.55 -20.65
C LYS A 187 12.39 5.59 -19.64
N TYR A 188 11.74 5.38 -18.49
CA TYR A 188 12.24 4.48 -17.46
C TYR A 188 12.36 3.04 -17.97
N LEU A 189 11.32 2.50 -18.60
CA LEU A 189 11.32 1.14 -19.12
C LEU A 189 12.37 0.94 -20.21
N VAL A 190 12.56 1.91 -21.12
CA VAL A 190 13.63 1.84 -22.14
C VAL A 190 15.00 1.70 -21.49
N ASP A 191 15.30 2.53 -20.50
CA ASP A 191 16.61 2.51 -19.82
C ASP A 191 16.77 1.25 -18.95
N TRP A 192 15.70 0.81 -18.26
CA TRP A 192 15.72 -0.38 -17.39
C TRP A 192 15.88 -1.67 -18.20
N TYR A 193 15.14 -1.81 -19.32
CA TYR A 193 15.30 -2.93 -20.23
C TYR A 193 16.70 -2.96 -20.85
N GLY A 194 17.23 -1.81 -21.29
CA GLY A 194 18.58 -1.71 -21.80
C GLY A 194 19.65 -2.12 -20.78
N ALA A 195 19.52 -1.68 -19.52
CA ALA A 195 20.44 -2.04 -18.44
C ALA A 195 20.40 -3.54 -18.09
N ASN A 196 19.25 -4.18 -18.24
CA ASN A 196 19.03 -5.59 -17.90
C ASN A 196 19.09 -6.54 -19.11
N GLY A 197 19.47 -6.03 -20.29
CA GLY A 197 19.57 -6.85 -21.51
C GLY A 197 18.24 -7.38 -22.03
N VAL A 198 17.12 -6.77 -21.64
CA VAL A 198 15.77 -7.18 -22.07
C VAL A 198 15.52 -6.62 -23.46
N VAL A 199 15.47 -7.48 -24.48
CA VAL A 199 15.14 -7.08 -25.85
C VAL A 199 13.64 -7.28 -26.12
N ASN A 200 13.09 -8.40 -25.66
CA ASN A 200 11.68 -8.72 -25.72
C ASN A 200 11.11 -8.93 -24.31
N PRO A 201 10.24 -8.03 -23.80
CA PRO A 201 9.65 -8.15 -22.46
C PRO A 201 8.71 -9.36 -22.32
N MET A 202 8.40 -10.06 -23.41
CA MET A 202 7.65 -11.33 -23.37
C MET A 202 8.54 -12.53 -23.04
N THR A 203 9.87 -12.45 -23.22
CA THR A 203 10.77 -13.61 -23.12
C THR A 203 12.04 -13.37 -22.31
N ASP A 204 12.51 -12.13 -22.20
CA ASP A 204 13.92 -11.84 -21.84
C ASP A 204 14.08 -11.16 -20.47
N LEU A 205 13.07 -11.20 -19.60
CA LEU A 205 13.18 -10.59 -18.26
C LEU A 205 14.33 -11.25 -17.44
N PRO A 206 15.00 -10.50 -16.53
CA PRO A 206 16.26 -10.90 -15.90
C PRO A 206 16.11 -11.96 -14.79
N PHE A 207 15.41 -13.05 -15.06
CA PHE A 207 15.09 -14.08 -14.05
C PHE A 207 16.30 -14.81 -13.46
N THR A 208 17.43 -14.81 -14.16
CA THR A 208 18.63 -15.58 -13.79
C THR A 208 19.81 -14.72 -13.35
N ASN A 209 19.68 -13.39 -13.43
CA ASN A 209 20.74 -12.45 -13.08
C ASN A 209 20.21 -11.41 -12.09
N PRO A 210 21.05 -10.90 -11.17
CA PRO A 210 20.67 -9.77 -10.33
C PRO A 210 20.23 -8.57 -11.17
N THR A 211 19.12 -7.96 -10.78
CA THR A 211 18.59 -6.78 -11.46
C THR A 211 19.54 -5.60 -11.34
N ILE A 212 19.74 -4.92 -12.46
CA ILE A 212 20.54 -3.70 -12.55
C ILE A 212 19.57 -2.51 -12.51
N ASN A 213 19.64 -1.76 -11.42
CA ASN A 213 18.92 -0.50 -11.29
C ASN A 213 19.47 0.57 -12.25
N VAL A 214 18.59 1.38 -12.83
CA VAL A 214 18.97 2.50 -13.70
C VAL A 214 19.60 3.65 -12.91
N GLY A 215 20.36 4.51 -13.61
CA GLY A 215 20.89 5.75 -13.04
C GLY A 215 22.26 5.65 -12.37
N ALA A 216 23.00 4.55 -12.59
CA ALA A 216 24.39 4.44 -12.15
C ALA A 216 25.25 5.61 -12.71
N PRO A 217 26.18 6.18 -11.90
CA PRO A 217 26.61 5.72 -10.58
C PRO A 217 25.77 6.25 -9.40
N ALA A 218 24.72 7.05 -9.63
CA ALA A 218 23.84 7.51 -8.56
C ALA A 218 23.00 6.34 -8.00
N THR A 219 22.54 6.48 -6.75
CA THR A 219 21.72 5.47 -6.07
C THR A 219 20.43 6.08 -5.51
N GLY A 220 19.45 5.23 -5.20
CA GLY A 220 18.18 5.65 -4.61
C GLY A 220 17.42 6.65 -5.47
N LEU A 221 16.73 7.60 -4.82
CA LEU A 221 15.89 8.57 -5.53
C LEU A 221 16.68 9.49 -6.47
N ALA A 222 17.95 9.79 -6.15
CA ALA A 222 18.80 10.61 -6.99
C ALA A 222 19.07 9.96 -8.36
N ALA A 223 19.19 8.62 -8.40
CA ALA A 223 19.31 7.85 -9.63
C ALA A 223 18.07 7.97 -10.53
N LEU A 224 16.91 8.22 -9.92
CA LEU A 224 15.62 8.32 -10.63
C LEU A 224 15.28 9.74 -11.10
N ALA A 225 16.08 10.74 -10.74
CA ALA A 225 15.82 12.15 -11.07
C ALA A 225 15.49 12.41 -12.56
N PRO A 226 16.13 11.76 -13.55
CA PRO A 226 15.80 11.95 -14.97
C PRO A 226 14.37 11.53 -15.37
N TYR A 227 13.71 10.69 -14.56
CA TYR A 227 12.39 10.15 -14.84
C TYR A 227 11.28 10.88 -14.07
N LEU A 228 11.60 11.58 -12.99
CA LEU A 228 10.60 12.19 -12.11
C LEU A 228 9.76 13.26 -12.84
N ARG A 229 8.45 13.24 -12.58
CA ARG A 229 7.47 14.20 -13.12
C ARG A 229 6.68 14.85 -11.99
N GLY A 230 6.57 16.18 -12.06
CA GLY A 230 5.89 16.96 -11.03
C GLY A 230 6.61 16.90 -9.67
N LYS A 231 5.91 17.30 -8.61
CA LYS A 231 6.40 17.25 -7.23
C LYS A 231 5.92 15.95 -6.55
N PRO A 232 6.68 15.42 -5.57
CA PRO A 232 6.18 14.33 -4.73
C PRO A 232 4.93 14.77 -3.97
N ILE A 233 3.95 13.88 -3.88
CA ILE A 233 2.73 14.04 -3.11
C ILE A 233 2.96 13.33 -1.77
N LEU A 234 2.78 14.08 -0.68
CA LEU A 234 2.87 13.54 0.68
C LEU A 234 1.64 12.69 1.02
N PRO A 235 1.72 11.78 2.01
CA PRO A 235 0.59 10.98 2.45
C PRO A 235 -0.62 11.84 2.80
N ALA A 236 -1.81 11.38 2.44
CA ALA A 236 -3.04 11.96 2.98
C ALA A 236 -3.13 11.68 4.50
N PRO A 237 -3.85 12.49 5.29
CA PRO A 237 -3.94 12.29 6.74
C PRO A 237 -4.36 10.87 7.15
N ASN A 238 -5.20 10.21 6.36
CA ASN A 238 -5.66 8.84 6.60
C ASN A 238 -4.64 7.75 6.23
N GLU A 239 -3.49 8.12 5.66
CA GLU A 239 -2.33 7.26 5.41
C GLU A 239 -1.14 7.62 6.31
N MET A 240 -1.24 8.67 7.15
CA MET A 240 -0.18 9.13 8.06
C MET A 240 -0.12 8.30 9.36
N GLY A 241 -0.16 6.97 9.20
CA GLY A 241 -0.07 5.99 10.27
C GLY A 241 0.99 4.93 9.99
N TRP A 242 0.97 3.88 10.79
CA TRP A 242 1.74 2.67 10.52
C TRP A 242 0.97 1.77 9.56
N LYS A 243 1.65 1.32 8.51
CA LYS A 243 1.12 0.43 7.48
C LYS A 243 2.01 -0.79 7.31
N ASP A 244 1.43 -1.90 6.88
CA ASP A 244 2.19 -3.06 6.40
C ASP A 244 1.84 -3.43 4.97
N THR A 245 0.80 -2.81 4.40
CA THR A 245 0.37 -3.00 3.03
C THR A 245 0.16 -1.63 2.39
N ILE A 246 0.71 -1.40 1.19
CA ILE A 246 0.62 -0.09 0.53
C ILE A 246 0.24 -0.21 -0.95
N GLN A 247 -0.72 0.60 -1.37
CA GLN A 247 -1.05 0.74 -2.79
C GLN A 247 0.11 1.45 -3.54
N ALA A 248 0.82 0.70 -4.37
CA ALA A 248 1.76 1.20 -5.36
C ALA A 248 1.02 1.43 -6.69
N ASN A 249 0.66 2.68 -6.97
CA ASN A 249 -0.20 3.03 -8.12
C ASN A 249 0.57 3.03 -9.45
N PRO A 250 -0.12 2.79 -10.58
CA PRO A 250 0.50 2.81 -11.90
C PRO A 250 1.07 4.19 -12.27
N GLY A 251 2.25 4.19 -12.87
CA GLY A 251 2.98 5.39 -13.27
C GLY A 251 3.45 6.26 -12.11
N GLU A 252 3.51 5.70 -10.89
CA GLU A 252 4.05 6.34 -9.70
C GLU A 252 5.25 5.57 -9.15
N ILE A 253 6.17 6.34 -8.55
CA ILE A 253 7.15 5.85 -7.61
C ILE A 253 6.56 6.06 -6.22
N THR A 254 6.43 4.97 -5.46
CA THR A 254 5.96 4.97 -4.08
C THR A 254 7.15 4.75 -3.15
N ILE A 255 7.38 5.68 -2.22
CA ILE A 255 8.45 5.56 -1.23
C ILE A 255 7.83 5.22 0.11
N ILE A 256 8.20 4.07 0.67
CA ILE A 256 7.91 3.70 2.05
C ILE A 256 9.20 3.71 2.86
N ARG A 257 9.10 4.08 4.13
CA ARG A 257 10.20 4.04 5.09
C ARG A 257 9.97 2.90 6.06
N VAL A 258 10.85 1.91 5.98
CA VAL A 258 10.76 0.64 6.70
C VAL A 258 11.80 0.64 7.80
N ARG A 259 11.38 0.42 9.05
CA ARG A 259 12.27 0.20 10.19
C ARG A 259 12.25 -1.28 10.55
N PHE A 260 13.39 -1.96 10.44
CA PHE A 260 13.54 -3.38 10.78
C PHE A 260 13.74 -3.57 12.29
N ALA A 261 12.79 -3.08 13.07
CA ALA A 261 12.70 -3.23 14.53
C ALA A 261 11.21 -3.32 14.94
N PRO A 262 10.87 -3.77 16.16
CA PRO A 262 9.50 -3.75 16.63
C PRO A 262 8.84 -2.37 16.50
N LEU A 263 7.51 -2.40 16.35
CA LEU A 263 6.71 -1.19 16.27
C LEU A 263 6.79 -0.38 17.58
N ASP A 264 6.70 -1.09 18.71
CA ASP A 264 6.50 -0.64 20.08
C ASP A 264 7.79 -0.54 20.90
N VAL A 265 8.83 0.08 20.32
CA VAL A 265 10.07 0.39 21.06
C VAL A 265 10.00 1.77 21.73
N ASP A 266 10.22 1.82 23.05
CA ASP A 266 10.29 3.08 23.82
C ASP A 266 11.44 3.98 23.35
N THR A 267 12.59 3.37 23.06
CA THR A 267 13.77 4.03 22.50
C THR A 267 14.32 3.14 21.40
N TYR A 268 14.48 3.73 20.21
CA TYR A 268 15.04 3.06 19.05
C TYR A 268 16.57 3.14 19.07
N ASP A 269 17.23 1.98 18.95
CA ASP A 269 18.68 1.85 18.83
C ASP A 269 19.07 1.27 17.46
N PRO A 270 19.62 2.08 16.54
CA PRO A 270 20.03 1.64 15.20
C PRO A 270 20.95 0.42 15.21
N PHE A 271 20.70 -0.52 14.30
CA PHE A 271 21.53 -1.71 14.08
C PHE A 271 21.60 -2.68 15.26
N THR A 272 20.72 -2.52 16.25
CA THR A 272 20.56 -3.43 17.39
C THR A 272 19.29 -4.27 17.21
N ASN A 273 19.38 -5.57 17.51
CA ASN A 273 18.19 -6.42 17.56
C ASN A 273 17.36 -6.09 18.81
N GLN A 274 16.21 -5.44 18.59
CA GLN A 274 15.24 -5.15 19.64
C GLN A 274 14.03 -6.09 19.60
N TYR A 275 13.97 -7.05 18.67
CA TYR A 275 12.95 -8.09 18.70
C TYR A 275 13.16 -9.05 19.89
N PRO A 276 12.08 -9.65 20.44
CA PRO A 276 12.20 -10.66 21.50
C PRO A 276 12.71 -12.02 20.99
N PHE A 277 13.08 -12.10 19.71
CA PHE A 277 13.62 -13.27 19.02
C PHE A 277 14.74 -12.82 18.08
N ASP A 278 15.49 -13.77 17.53
CA ASP A 278 16.46 -13.49 16.46
C ASP A 278 15.75 -13.46 15.09
N PRO A 279 15.58 -12.29 14.45
CA PRO A 279 14.90 -12.19 13.15
C PRO A 279 15.74 -12.79 12.00
N ALA A 280 17.01 -13.12 12.23
CA ALA A 280 17.82 -13.86 11.26
C ALA A 280 17.57 -15.37 11.32
N THR A 281 16.92 -15.88 12.39
CA THR A 281 16.63 -17.31 12.57
C THR A 281 15.32 -17.70 11.86
N GLY A 282 15.38 -18.62 10.90
CA GLY A 282 14.21 -19.15 10.17
C GLY A 282 14.42 -19.15 8.65
N PRO A 283 13.40 -19.49 7.82
CA PRO A 283 13.56 -19.47 6.36
C PRO A 283 13.63 -18.05 5.76
N GLY A 284 13.60 -17.00 6.59
CA GLY A 284 13.44 -15.60 6.19
C GLY A 284 11.98 -15.14 6.26
N TYR A 285 11.72 -13.96 5.72
CA TYR A 285 10.40 -13.35 5.58
C TYR A 285 10.09 -13.13 4.09
N VAL A 286 8.90 -12.60 3.79
CA VAL A 286 8.50 -12.32 2.41
C VAL A 286 7.95 -10.91 2.27
N TRP A 287 8.06 -10.40 1.05
CA TRP A 287 7.33 -9.23 0.59
C TRP A 287 6.69 -9.55 -0.75
N HIS A 288 5.47 -9.07 -0.96
CA HIS A 288 4.66 -9.48 -2.11
C HIS A 288 3.59 -8.48 -2.47
N CYS A 289 3.07 -8.59 -3.69
CA CYS A 289 1.77 -8.03 -3.99
C CYS A 289 0.70 -8.88 -3.31
N HIS A 290 -0.28 -8.25 -2.67
CA HIS A 290 -1.35 -8.93 -1.94
C HIS A 290 -2.60 -9.20 -2.81
N ILE A 291 -2.51 -8.96 -4.13
CA ILE A 291 -3.46 -9.57 -5.08
C ILE A 291 -3.02 -11.02 -5.24
N LEU A 292 -3.82 -11.97 -4.73
CA LEU A 292 -3.42 -13.38 -4.63
C LEU A 292 -3.05 -13.99 -5.98
N ASP A 293 -3.79 -13.67 -7.04
CA ASP A 293 -3.47 -14.13 -8.40
C ASP A 293 -2.11 -13.62 -8.90
N HIS A 294 -1.67 -12.44 -8.43
CA HIS A 294 -0.33 -11.93 -8.75
C HIS A 294 0.72 -12.59 -7.86
N GLU A 295 0.46 -12.72 -6.56
CA GLU A 295 1.32 -13.38 -5.58
C GLU A 295 1.74 -14.79 -6.03
N ASP A 296 0.74 -15.61 -6.39
CA ASP A 296 0.92 -17.01 -6.77
C ASP A 296 1.63 -17.18 -8.13
N ASN A 297 1.78 -16.11 -8.94
CA ASN A 297 2.29 -16.20 -10.30
C ASN A 297 3.00 -14.90 -10.80
N GLU A 298 4.10 -14.44 -10.24
CA GLU A 298 4.95 -14.97 -9.17
C GLU A 298 5.46 -13.76 -8.34
N MET A 299 4.56 -12.84 -7.99
CA MET A 299 4.87 -11.51 -7.46
C MET A 299 5.13 -11.53 -5.95
N MET A 300 5.93 -12.49 -5.52
CA MET A 300 6.39 -12.67 -4.15
C MET A 300 7.89 -12.95 -4.13
N ARG A 301 8.60 -12.34 -3.18
CA ARG A 301 10.04 -12.53 -2.99
C ARG A 301 10.39 -12.75 -1.52
N PRO A 302 11.35 -13.65 -1.24
CA PRO A 302 11.90 -13.76 0.10
C PRO A 302 12.82 -12.58 0.40
N TYR A 303 12.92 -12.22 1.67
CA TYR A 303 13.96 -11.34 2.19
C TYR A 303 14.49 -11.87 3.53
N VAL A 304 15.73 -11.52 3.88
CA VAL A 304 16.38 -11.96 5.13
C VAL A 304 16.84 -10.75 5.92
N VAL A 305 16.41 -10.66 7.17
CA VAL A 305 16.96 -9.68 8.11
C VAL A 305 18.31 -10.21 8.62
N THR A 306 19.39 -9.48 8.36
CA THR A 306 20.78 -9.87 8.69
C THR A 306 21.35 -9.15 9.89
#